data_AF-A0A7C5G3S3-F1
#
_entry.id   AF-A0A7C5G3S3-F1
#
_cell.length_a   1.000
_cell.length_b   1.000
_cell.length_c   1.000
_cell.angle_alpha   90.00
_cell.angle_beta   90.00
_cell.angle_gamma   90.00
#
_symmetry.space_group_name_H-M   'P 1'
#
loop_
_entity.id
_entity.type
_entity.pdbx_description
1 polymer ?
#
loop_
_entity_poly.entity_id
_entity_poly.type
_entity_poly.pdbx_seq_one_letter_code
_entity_poly.pdbx_strand_id
1 'polypeptide(L)'
;MMKKSIVSIGLALLIAGCNATTPEKPMTLKEQYEAALARTQAAVKKAASVDGEWRDIRWKKSKKKYLPKAIEAAKAGDYEKALKLLKIAEFQAEMGYKQAMAEKDAGPHLYGL
;
A
#
# COMPACT_ATOMS: atom_id res chain seq x y z
N MET A 1 13.80 -35.16 44.96
CA MET A 1 12.52 -34.45 45.23
C MET A 1 11.92 -34.04 43.87
N MET A 2 10.59 -33.98 43.73
CA MET A 2 9.75 -33.97 42.49
C MET A 2 9.32 -35.39 42.06
N LYS A 3 8.29 -36.01 42.67
CA LYS A 3 6.82 -35.83 42.56
C LYS A 3 6.24 -36.10 41.15
N LYS A 4 5.82 -37.37 40.96
CA LYS A 4 4.54 -37.88 40.43
C LYS A 4 3.79 -37.01 39.39
N SER A 5 3.50 -37.59 38.22
CA SER A 5 2.19 -38.21 37.90
C SER A 5 2.01 -38.39 36.39
N ILE A 6 1.75 -39.62 35.98
CA ILE A 6 1.19 -39.98 34.67
C ILE A 6 -0.31 -39.68 34.72
N VAL A 7 -0.83 -38.86 33.81
CA VAL A 7 -2.24 -38.89 33.41
C VAL A 7 -2.33 -38.60 31.92
N SER A 8 -2.50 -39.67 31.13
CA SER A 8 -3.05 -39.59 29.79
C SER A 8 -4.55 -39.30 29.87
N ILE A 9 -4.99 -38.21 29.25
CA ILE A 9 -6.38 -38.04 28.82
C ILE A 9 -6.32 -37.67 27.35
N GLY A 10 -6.70 -38.62 26.50
CA GLY A 10 -6.98 -38.36 25.11
C GLY A 10 -8.22 -37.49 24.99
N LEU A 11 -8.14 -36.44 24.17
CA LEU A 11 -9.30 -35.72 23.68
C LEU A 11 -9.16 -35.59 22.17
N ALA A 12 -9.76 -36.53 21.45
CA ALA A 12 -10.02 -36.42 20.03
C ALA A 12 -11.51 -36.09 19.83
N LEU A 13 -11.79 -34.88 19.33
CA LEU A 13 -13.04 -34.45 18.68
C LEU A 13 -12.69 -33.12 17.96
N LEU A 14 -12.36 -33.14 16.66
CA LEU A 14 -13.26 -32.80 15.53
C LEU A 14 -14.06 -31.52 15.83
N ILE A 15 -13.91 -30.43 15.09
CA ILE A 15 -14.74 -30.15 13.91
C ILE A 15 -13.98 -29.26 12.90
N ALA A 16 -14.15 -29.64 11.64
CA ALA A 16 -13.93 -28.89 10.41
C ALA A 16 -13.94 -27.35 10.53
N GLY A 17 -12.76 -26.76 10.39
CA GLY A 17 -12.61 -25.45 9.79
C GLY A 17 -12.33 -25.62 8.30
N CYS A 18 -13.33 -26.07 7.53
CA CYS A 18 -13.34 -25.78 6.11
C CYS A 18 -13.33 -24.26 6.00
N ASN A 19 -12.16 -23.65 5.83
CA ASN A 19 -12.10 -22.34 5.20
C ASN A 19 -12.62 -22.58 3.80
N ALA A 20 -13.93 -22.40 3.63
CA ALA A 20 -14.54 -22.16 2.35
C ALA A 20 -13.89 -20.87 1.82
N THR A 21 -12.69 -21.00 1.27
CA THR A 21 -12.26 -20.16 0.17
C THR A 21 -13.24 -20.44 -0.94
N THR A 22 -14.41 -19.82 -0.85
CA THR A 22 -15.21 -19.49 -2.02
C THR A 22 -14.18 -18.95 -3.01
N PRO A 23 -13.99 -19.55 -4.19
CA PRO A 23 -13.10 -18.97 -5.17
C PRO A 23 -13.71 -17.60 -5.50
N GLU A 24 -13.18 -16.54 -4.87
CA GLU A 24 -13.48 -15.18 -5.27
C GLU A 24 -13.11 -15.13 -6.75
N LYS A 25 -14.11 -14.86 -7.59
CA LYS A 25 -13.89 -14.70 -9.02
C LYS A 25 -12.69 -13.76 -9.18
N PRO A 26 -11.62 -14.16 -9.90
CA PRO A 26 -10.45 -13.32 -10.03
C PRO A 26 -10.88 -11.97 -10.61
N MET A 27 -10.52 -10.89 -9.92
CA MET A 27 -10.86 -9.53 -10.35
C MET A 27 -10.32 -9.28 -11.76
N THR A 28 -11.15 -8.66 -12.58
CA THR A 28 -10.74 -8.12 -13.88
C THR A 28 -9.69 -7.03 -13.70
N LEU A 29 -8.88 -6.76 -14.74
CA LEU A 29 -7.89 -5.67 -14.69
C LEU A 29 -8.52 -4.30 -14.41
N LYS A 30 -9.77 -4.08 -14.85
CA LYS A 30 -10.52 -2.86 -14.57
C LYS A 30 -10.86 -2.71 -13.08
N GLU A 31 -11.40 -3.76 -12.47
CA GLU A 31 -11.71 -3.77 -11.02
C GLU A 31 -10.44 -3.59 -10.18
N GLN A 32 -9.34 -4.25 -10.58
CA GLN A 32 -8.03 -4.05 -9.95
C GLN A 32 -7.56 -2.60 -10.07
N TYR A 33 -7.72 -1.98 -11.25
CA TYR A 33 -7.38 -0.58 -11.49
C TYR A 33 -8.20 0.36 -10.61
N GLU A 34 -9.51 0.17 -10.51
CA GLU A 34 -10.40 1.02 -9.69
C GLU A 34 -10.01 0.94 -8.21
N ALA A 35 -9.76 -0.26 -7.69
CA ALA A 35 -9.27 -0.47 -6.34
C ALA A 35 -7.90 0.19 -6.10
N ALA A 36 -6.96 0.01 -7.03
CA ALA A 36 -5.63 0.62 -6.95
C ALA A 36 -5.67 2.15 -7.05
N LEU A 37 -6.56 2.71 -7.86
CA LEU A 37 -6.73 4.14 -8.03
C LEU A 37 -7.24 4.77 -6.72
N ALA A 38 -8.26 4.17 -6.11
CA ALA A 38 -8.79 4.63 -4.82
C ALA A 38 -7.73 4.62 -3.72
N ARG A 39 -6.98 3.51 -3.59
CA ARG A 39 -5.85 3.38 -2.67
C ARG A 39 -4.77 4.44 -2.91
N THR A 40 -4.35 4.59 -4.16
CA THR A 40 -3.32 5.58 -4.56
C THR A 40 -3.78 7.00 -4.22
N GLN A 41 -5.04 7.35 -4.51
CA GLN A 41 -5.59 8.66 -4.19
C GLN A 41 -5.62 8.92 -2.67
N ALA A 42 -5.95 7.90 -1.86
CA ALA A 42 -5.88 8.00 -0.42
C ALA A 42 -4.44 8.22 0.08
N ALA A 43 -3.47 7.46 -0.45
CA ALA A 43 -2.05 7.63 -0.11
C ALA A 43 -1.53 9.03 -0.50
N VAL A 44 -1.88 9.52 -1.69
CA VAL A 44 -1.50 10.86 -2.16
C VAL A 44 -2.11 11.95 -1.26
N LYS A 45 -3.38 11.82 -0.87
CA LYS A 45 -4.00 12.75 0.10
C LYS A 45 -3.26 12.74 1.44
N LYS A 46 -2.88 11.56 1.93
CA LYS A 46 -2.12 11.40 3.17
C LYS A 46 -0.74 12.06 3.07
N ALA A 47 0.00 11.85 1.99
CA ALA A 47 1.30 12.50 1.76
C ALA A 47 1.17 14.02 1.67
N ALA A 48 0.18 14.51 0.92
CA ALA A 48 -0.07 15.94 0.78
C ALA A 48 -0.46 16.62 2.11
N SER A 49 -1.09 15.90 3.05
CA SER A 49 -1.47 16.46 4.36
C SER A 49 -0.29 16.83 5.26
N VAL A 50 0.92 16.37 4.93
CA VAL A 50 2.17 16.64 5.65
C VAL A 50 3.21 17.29 4.74
N ASP A 51 2.78 17.89 3.63
CA ASP A 51 3.64 18.47 2.59
C ASP A 51 4.69 17.49 2.01
N GLY A 52 4.47 16.18 2.19
CA GLY A 52 5.38 15.12 1.76
C GLY A 52 5.15 14.62 0.34
N GLU A 53 4.32 15.28 -0.47
CA GLU A 53 4.04 14.79 -1.82
C GLU A 53 5.26 14.95 -2.74
N TRP A 54 5.79 13.83 -3.23
CA TRP A 54 6.87 13.86 -4.21
C TRP A 54 6.41 14.36 -5.58
N ARG A 55 7.26 15.19 -6.20
CA ARG A 55 7.02 15.90 -7.46
C ARG A 55 6.40 15.05 -8.58
N ASP A 56 6.87 13.81 -8.76
CA ASP A 56 6.55 13.00 -9.94
C ASP A 56 5.17 12.31 -9.87
N ILE A 57 4.47 12.41 -8.74
CA ILE A 57 3.13 11.83 -8.55
C ILE A 57 2.10 12.49 -9.48
N ARG A 58 1.89 13.81 -9.36
CA ARG A 58 0.85 14.53 -10.13
C ARG A 58 1.20 15.97 -10.53
N TRP A 59 2.45 16.42 -10.33
CA TRP A 59 2.83 17.78 -10.70
C TRP A 59 2.74 18.00 -12.22
N LYS A 60 2.02 19.06 -12.64
CA LYS A 60 1.75 19.36 -14.04
C LYS A 60 3.01 19.57 -14.89
N LYS A 61 4.10 20.06 -14.28
CA LYS A 61 5.39 20.28 -14.95
C LYS A 61 6.30 19.05 -14.95
N SER A 62 5.99 17.99 -14.19
CA SER A 62 6.76 16.75 -14.26
C SER A 62 6.47 16.02 -15.57
N LYS A 63 7.54 15.59 -16.27
CA LYS A 63 7.41 14.70 -17.44
C LYS A 63 6.90 13.31 -17.06
N LYS A 64 7.05 12.89 -15.78
CA LYS A 64 6.63 11.57 -15.28
C LYS A 64 5.15 11.56 -14.93
N LYS A 65 4.69 12.44 -14.03
CA LYS A 65 3.28 12.64 -13.63
C LYS A 65 2.46 11.33 -13.61
N TYR A 66 2.89 10.39 -12.76
CA TYR A 66 2.47 8.99 -12.82
C TYR A 66 0.96 8.80 -12.62
N LEU A 67 0.34 9.48 -11.65
CA LEU A 67 -1.09 9.34 -11.38
C LEU A 67 -1.94 9.86 -12.56
N PRO A 68 -1.70 11.07 -13.12
CA PRO A 68 -2.35 11.50 -14.36
C PRO A 68 -2.17 10.53 -15.53
N LYS A 69 -0.95 10.04 -15.77
CA LYS A 69 -0.70 9.07 -16.87
C LYS A 69 -1.40 7.74 -16.65
N ALA A 70 -1.55 7.29 -15.41
CA ALA A 70 -2.31 6.08 -15.10
C ALA A 70 -3.78 6.23 -15.48
N ILE A 71 -4.37 7.39 -15.18
CA ILE A 71 -5.75 7.73 -15.55
C ILE A 71 -5.89 7.81 -17.08
N GLU A 72 -4.94 8.42 -17.77
CA GLU A 72 -4.92 8.47 -19.24
C GLU A 72 -4.80 7.07 -19.87
N ALA A 73 -3.94 6.19 -19.33
CA ALA A 73 -3.80 4.82 -19.80
C ALA A 73 -5.09 4.01 -19.62
N ALA A 74 -5.75 4.12 -18.46
CA ALA A 74 -7.02 3.45 -18.20
C ALA A 74 -8.15 3.96 -19.11
N LYS A 75 -8.20 5.26 -19.41
CA LYS A 75 -9.14 5.83 -20.40
C LYS A 75 -8.94 5.23 -21.80
N ALA A 76 -7.72 4.85 -22.14
CA ALA A 76 -7.39 4.15 -23.38
C ALA A 76 -7.61 2.62 -23.30
N GLY A 77 -8.10 2.09 -22.17
CA GLY A 77 -8.28 0.65 -21.94
C GLY A 77 -7.00 -0.10 -21.56
N ASP A 78 -5.87 0.58 -21.45
CA ASP A 78 -4.58 -0.01 -21.07
C ASP A 78 -4.46 -0.11 -19.55
N TYR A 79 -5.22 -1.03 -18.97
CA TYR A 79 -5.27 -1.24 -17.53
C TYR A 79 -3.95 -1.81 -16.96
N GLU A 80 -3.18 -2.58 -17.74
CA GLU A 80 -1.87 -3.08 -17.29
C GLU A 80 -0.89 -1.94 -17.07
N LYS A 81 -0.79 -1.01 -18.02
CA LYS A 81 0.04 0.19 -17.88
C LYS A 81 -0.49 1.09 -16.78
N ALA A 82 -1.81 1.25 -16.67
CA ALA A 82 -2.41 2.04 -15.61
C ALA A 82 -2.04 1.50 -14.22
N LEU A 83 -2.14 0.19 -14.00
CA LEU A 83 -1.76 -0.47 -12.75
C LEU A 83 -0.26 -0.29 -12.42
N LYS A 84 0.63 -0.44 -13.41
CA LYS A 84 2.07 -0.19 -13.21
C LYS A 84 2.35 1.24 -12.78
N LEU A 85 1.70 2.21 -13.41
CA LEU A 85 1.85 3.64 -13.08
C LEU A 85 1.26 3.97 -11.70
N LEU A 86 0.11 3.39 -11.33
CA LEU A 86 -0.48 3.54 -10.00
C LEU A 86 0.45 2.99 -8.92
N LYS A 87 1.05 1.82 -9.12
CA LYS A 87 2.01 1.24 -8.17
C LYS A 87 3.20 2.18 -7.90
N ILE A 88 3.70 2.86 -8.93
CA ILE A 88 4.77 3.85 -8.77
C ILE A 88 4.26 5.08 -8.00
N ALA A 89 3.09 5.60 -8.35
CA ALA A 89 2.49 6.76 -7.68
C ALA A 89 2.18 6.49 -6.20
N GLU A 90 1.62 5.32 -5.88
CA GLU A 90 1.35 4.87 -4.51
C GLU A 90 2.64 4.77 -3.70
N PHE A 91 3.66 4.11 -4.24
CA PHE A 91 4.97 4.01 -3.59
C PHE A 91 5.57 5.39 -3.28
N GLN A 92 5.54 6.32 -4.24
CA GLN A 92 6.05 7.67 -4.02
C GLN A 92 5.25 8.45 -2.96
N ALA A 93 3.93 8.25 -2.91
CA ALA A 93 3.09 8.87 -1.90
C ALA A 93 3.41 8.33 -0.50
N GLU A 94 3.54 7.02 -0.35
CA GLU A 94 3.90 6.40 0.93
C GLU A 94 5.30 6.81 1.40
N MET A 95 6.28 6.83 0.50
CA MET A 95 7.64 7.21 0.84
C MET A 95 7.75 8.70 1.15
N GLY A 96 7.04 9.54 0.41
CA GLY A 96 6.99 10.97 0.69
C GLY A 96 6.37 11.30 2.05
N TYR A 97 5.28 10.62 2.41
CA TYR A 97 4.72 10.71 3.75
C TYR A 97 5.75 10.26 4.82
N LYS A 98 6.37 9.08 4.65
CA LYS A 98 7.35 8.56 5.61
C LYS A 98 8.53 9.52 5.80
N GLN A 99 9.04 10.06 4.70
CA GLN A 99 10.14 11.03 4.74
C GLN A 99 9.73 12.30 5.50
N ALA A 100 8.60 12.92 5.13
CA ALA A 100 8.12 14.12 5.80
C ALA A 100 7.93 13.91 7.31
N MET A 101 7.38 12.75 7.71
CA MET A 101 7.20 12.41 9.12
C MET A 101 8.52 12.12 9.85
N ALA A 102 9.54 11.60 9.17
CA ALA A 102 10.85 11.35 9.77
C ALA A 102 11.68 12.63 9.92
N GLU A 103 11.51 13.57 9.00
CA GLU A 103 12.30 14.82 8.94
C GLU A 103 11.60 16.00 9.63
N LYS A 104 10.34 15.86 10.07
CA LYS A 104 9.56 16.95 10.69
C LYS A 104 10.23 17.59 11.91
N ASP A 105 11.06 16.84 12.63
CA ASP A 105 11.79 17.28 13.83
C ASP A 105 13.32 17.28 13.60
N ALA A 106 13.76 17.13 12.34
CA ALA A 106 15.18 17.20 12.00
C ALA A 106 15.64 18.67 12.08
N GLY A 107 16.03 19.10 13.27
CA GLY A 107 16.70 20.37 13.49
C GLY A 107 18.13 20.38 12.90
N PRO A 108 18.75 21.56 12.72
CA PRO A 108 20.13 21.64 12.28
C PRO A 108 21.05 20.92 13.26
N HIS A 109 21.88 20.00 12.75
CA HIS A 109 23.02 19.47 13.49
C HIS A 109 24.06 20.60 13.65
N LEU A 110 23.98 21.33 14.76
CA LEU A 110 24.98 22.31 15.16
C LEU A 110 26.26 21.57 15.61
N TYR A 111 27.03 21.01 14.67
CA TYR A 111 28.41 20.62 14.94
C TYR A 111 29.30 21.86 14.79
N GLY A 112 29.62 22.49 15.92
CA GLY A 112 30.76 23.42 16.06
C GLY A 112 30.45 24.91 15.94
N LEU A 113 29.72 25.47 16.92
CA LEU A 113 29.94 26.85 17.37
C LEU A 113 31.07 26.87 18.42
#